data_AF-A0A3D1P7E8-F1
#
_entry.id   AF-A0A3D1P7E8-F1
#
_cell.length_a   1.000
_cell.length_b   1.000
_cell.length_c   1.000
_cell.angle_alpha   90.00
_cell.angle_beta   90.00
_cell.angle_gamma   90.00
#
_symmetry.space_group_name_H-M   'P 1'
#
loop_
_entity.id
_entity.type
_entity.pdbx_description
1 polymer ?
#
loop_
_entity_poly.entity_id
_entity_poly.type
_entity_poly.pdbx_seq_one_letter_code
_entity_poly.pdbx_strand_id
1 'polypeptide(L)'
;ANQGHSIEVDLQLESAVPPDVLYHGTGHGAVELIMHNGLKKMSRHHVHLSQDIETAIKVGARHGKPVVFVVDAAAMYSSGYTFYCSDNGVWLVDCVPPEFLQKREAEPGNEKELKKRS
;
A
#
# COMPACT_ATOMS: atom_id res chain seq x y z
N ALA A 1 10.30 0.64 33.93
CA ALA A 1 9.39 1.28 32.96
C ALA A 1 10.24 1.78 31.82
N ASN A 2 10.34 1.02 30.73
CA ASN A 2 11.30 1.31 29.66
C ASN A 2 10.55 1.58 28.36
N GLN A 3 10.69 2.83 27.95
CA GLN A 3 10.19 3.47 26.74
C GLN A 3 10.33 2.57 25.51
N GLY A 4 9.22 2.38 24.80
CA GLY A 4 9.17 1.64 23.54
C GLY A 4 9.96 2.38 22.47
N HIS A 5 11.21 1.96 22.27
CA HIS A 5 11.90 2.22 21.01
C HIS A 5 11.18 1.41 19.94
N SER A 6 10.40 2.10 19.10
CA SER A 6 10.20 1.59 17.74
C SER A 6 11.59 1.67 17.12
N ILE A 7 12.26 0.54 17.02
CA ILE A 7 13.51 0.44 16.26
C ILE A 7 13.11 0.84 14.85
N GLU A 8 13.39 2.09 14.46
CA GLU A 8 13.43 2.48 13.07
C GLU A 8 14.34 1.45 12.43
N VAL A 9 13.74 0.53 11.69
CA VAL A 9 14.51 -0.45 10.94
C VAL A 9 15.19 0.39 9.90
N ASP A 10 16.40 0.78 10.23
CA ASP A 10 17.36 1.48 9.41
C ASP A 10 17.65 0.53 8.24
N LEU A 11 16.75 0.56 7.27
CA LEU A 11 16.78 -0.32 6.11
C LEU A 11 18.01 -0.03 5.23
N GLN A 12 18.86 0.94 5.60
CA GLN A 12 19.86 1.56 4.72
C GLN A 12 19.26 2.03 3.39
N LEU A 13 17.93 2.12 3.33
CA LEU A 13 17.22 2.61 2.17
C LEU A 13 17.07 4.11 2.34
N GLU A 14 17.52 4.84 1.33
CA GLU A 14 17.29 6.28 1.27
C GLU A 14 15.79 6.54 1.11
N SER A 15 15.31 7.56 1.80
CA SER A 15 13.95 8.03 1.59
C SER A 15 13.81 8.54 0.15
N ALA A 16 12.69 8.19 -0.48
CA ALA A 16 12.43 8.50 -1.88
C ALA A 16 11.05 9.13 -2.05
N VAL A 17 10.94 10.03 -3.03
CA VAL A 17 9.65 10.62 -3.41
C VAL A 17 8.84 9.52 -4.13
N PRO A 18 7.67 9.12 -3.61
CA PRO A 18 6.85 8.10 -4.26
C PRO A 18 6.19 8.65 -5.53
N PRO A 19 5.74 7.76 -6.44
CA PRO A 19 4.79 8.15 -7.48
C PRO A 19 3.46 8.57 -6.87
N ASP A 20 2.59 9.22 -7.66
CA ASP A 20 1.29 9.70 -7.19
C ASP A 20 0.43 8.59 -6.59
N VAL A 21 0.48 7.40 -7.20
CA VAL A 21 -0.35 6.27 -6.85
C VAL A 21 0.49 5.02 -6.67
N LEU A 22 0.21 4.30 -5.59
CA LEU A 22 0.73 2.96 -5.33
C LEU A 22 -0.42 1.99 -5.05
N TYR A 23 -0.12 0.69 -5.07
CA TYR A 23 -1.11 -0.37 -4.93
C TYR A 23 -0.73 -1.36 -3.83
N HIS A 24 -1.74 -1.81 -3.07
CA HIS A 24 -1.59 -2.89 -2.11
C HIS A 24 -2.57 -4.02 -2.42
N GLY A 25 -2.03 -5.21 -2.63
CA GLY A 25 -2.80 -6.43 -2.87
C GLY A 25 -3.10 -7.18 -1.59
N THR A 26 -4.37 -7.50 -1.34
CA THR A 26 -4.77 -8.30 -0.18
C THR A 26 -5.90 -9.28 -0.52
N GLY A 27 -6.21 -10.17 0.42
CA GLY A 27 -7.36 -11.06 0.33
C GLY A 27 -8.63 -10.38 0.85
N HIS A 28 -9.79 -10.76 0.30
CA HIS A 28 -11.09 -10.19 0.66
C HIS A 28 -11.37 -10.18 2.19
N GLY A 29 -10.91 -11.18 2.93
CA GLY A 29 -11.11 -11.27 4.38
C GLY A 29 -10.43 -10.17 5.21
N ALA A 30 -9.44 -9.47 4.66
CA ALA A 30 -8.75 -8.37 5.35
C ALA A 30 -9.34 -6.98 5.04
N VAL A 31 -10.27 -6.88 4.08
CA VAL A 31 -10.74 -5.60 3.52
C VAL A 31 -11.42 -4.72 4.57
N GLU A 32 -12.34 -5.27 5.35
CA GLU A 32 -13.04 -4.48 6.38
C GLU A 32 -12.08 -3.93 7.43
N LEU A 33 -11.12 -4.77 7.86
CA LEU A 33 -10.12 -4.38 8.84
C LEU A 33 -9.20 -3.26 8.30
N ILE A 34 -8.80 -3.36 7.03
CA ILE A 34 -7.95 -2.36 6.36
C ILE A 34 -8.71 -1.05 6.16
N MET A 35 -9.98 -1.09 5.77
CA MET A 35 -10.80 0.11 5.61
C MET A 35 -11.02 0.84 6.94
N HIS A 36 -11.11 0.11 8.06
CA HIS A 36 -11.28 0.72 9.37
C HIS A 36 -9.95 1.23 9.98
N ASN A 37 -8.87 0.48 9.83
CA ASN A 37 -7.62 0.70 10.57
C ASN A 37 -6.46 1.22 9.72
N GLY A 38 -6.63 1.30 8.39
CA GLY A 38 -5.54 1.50 7.44
C GLY A 38 -4.69 0.24 7.24
N LEU A 39 -3.65 0.35 6.41
CA LEU A 39 -2.61 -0.66 6.27
C LEU A 39 -1.59 -0.51 7.39
N LYS A 40 -1.41 -1.58 8.16
CA LYS A 40 -0.42 -1.67 9.23
C LYS A 40 0.65 -2.68 8.87
N LYS A 41 1.88 -2.43 9.32
CA LYS A 41 3.02 -3.33 9.13
C LYS A 41 2.84 -4.74 9.73
N MET A 42 1.83 -4.97 10.58
CA MET A 42 1.52 -6.26 11.22
C MET A 42 2.79 -6.93 11.78
N SER A 43 3.13 -8.16 11.35
CA SER A 43 4.35 -8.87 11.76
C SER A 43 5.59 -8.49 10.95
N ARG A 44 5.47 -7.57 9.99
CA ARG A 44 6.57 -7.07 9.16
C ARG A 44 7.04 -5.72 9.67
N HIS A 45 8.18 -5.29 9.13
CA HIS A 45 8.78 -4.01 9.49
C HIS A 45 8.12 -2.82 8.78
N HIS A 46 7.56 -3.02 7.57
CA HIS A 46 6.91 -1.97 6.77
C HIS A 46 5.75 -2.52 5.94
N VAL A 47 4.80 -1.65 5.57
CA VAL A 47 3.79 -1.91 4.56
C VAL A 47 4.45 -1.95 3.19
N HIS A 48 4.19 -3.01 2.42
CA HIS A 48 4.72 -3.18 1.08
C HIS A 48 3.69 -2.73 0.04
N LEU A 49 4.13 -1.88 -0.85
CA LEU A 49 3.35 -1.28 -1.93
C LEU A 49 4.01 -1.57 -3.28
N SER A 50 3.17 -1.73 -4.30
CA SER A 50 3.59 -1.98 -5.68
C SER A 50 3.23 -0.78 -6.55
N GLN A 51 4.07 -0.42 -7.51
CA GLN A 51 3.71 0.58 -8.53
C GLN A 51 2.69 0.05 -9.54
N ASP A 52 2.60 -1.26 -9.67
CA ASP A 52 1.77 -1.93 -10.67
C ASP A 52 0.58 -2.67 -10.03
N ILE A 53 -0.59 -2.51 -10.66
CA ILE A 53 -1.83 -3.12 -10.22
C ILE A 53 -1.82 -4.63 -10.43
N GLU A 54 -1.22 -5.15 -11.51
CA GLU A 54 -1.18 -6.59 -11.75
C GLU A 54 -0.37 -7.31 -10.66
N THR A 55 0.71 -6.67 -10.22
CA THR A 55 1.55 -7.15 -9.12
C THR A 55 0.75 -7.20 -7.82
N ALA A 56 -0.04 -6.16 -7.52
CA ALA A 56 -0.94 -6.16 -6.38
C ALA A 56 -2.00 -7.28 -6.48
N ILE A 57 -2.60 -7.51 -7.65
CA ILE A 57 -3.55 -8.61 -7.86
C ILE A 57 -2.89 -9.97 -7.61
N LYS A 58 -1.69 -10.20 -8.18
CA LYS A 58 -0.91 -11.45 -8.00
C LYS A 58 -0.56 -11.69 -6.53
N VAL A 59 -0.22 -10.64 -5.77
CA VAL A 59 0.04 -10.73 -4.33
C VAL A 59 -1.24 -11.05 -3.57
N GLY A 60 -2.33 -10.33 -3.83
CA GLY A 60 -3.63 -10.55 -3.16
C GLY A 60 -4.22 -11.93 -3.43
N ALA A 61 -4.02 -12.47 -4.65
CA ALA A 61 -4.52 -13.79 -5.04
C ALA A 61 -3.92 -14.94 -4.22
N ARG A 62 -2.74 -14.75 -3.62
CA ARG A 62 -2.13 -15.73 -2.69
C ARG A 62 -2.92 -15.88 -1.39
N HIS A 63 -3.77 -14.91 -1.09
CA HIS A 63 -4.56 -14.84 0.15
C HIS A 63 -6.07 -15.06 -0.09
N GLY A 64 -6.46 -15.56 -1.28
CA GLY A 64 -7.86 -15.84 -1.65
C GLY A 64 -8.35 -14.94 -2.78
N LYS A 65 -9.62 -14.50 -2.73
CA LYS A 65 -10.18 -13.56 -3.71
C LYS A 65 -9.42 -12.23 -3.62
N PRO A 66 -8.68 -11.82 -4.68
CA PRO A 66 -7.84 -10.63 -4.62
C PRO A 66 -8.68 -9.37 -4.53
N VAL A 67 -8.26 -8.45 -3.68
CA VAL A 67 -8.75 -7.07 -3.60
C VAL A 67 -7.54 -6.15 -3.63
N VAL A 68 -7.64 -5.07 -4.39
CA VAL A 68 -6.56 -4.09 -4.52
C VAL A 68 -6.98 -2.82 -3.82
N PHE A 69 -6.08 -2.27 -3.00
CA PHE A 69 -6.20 -0.92 -2.50
C PHE A 69 -5.30 0.00 -3.32
N VAL A 70 -5.88 1.10 -3.78
CA VAL A 70 -5.16 2.23 -4.35
C VAL A 70 -4.75 3.14 -3.19
N VAL A 71 -3.49 3.52 -3.16
CA VAL A 71 -2.90 4.40 -2.15
C VAL A 71 -2.56 5.72 -2.82
N ASP A 72 -3.09 6.82 -2.29
CA ASP A 72 -2.69 8.18 -2.69
C ASP A 72 -1.35 8.55 -2.04
N ALA A 73 -0.27 8.08 -2.66
CA ALA A 73 1.08 8.23 -2.12
C ALA A 73 1.60 9.67 -2.26
N ALA A 74 1.14 10.43 -3.26
CA ALA A 74 1.43 11.86 -3.36
C ALA A 74 0.84 12.65 -2.17
N ALA A 75 -0.43 12.41 -1.84
CA ALA A 75 -1.06 13.09 -0.70
C ALA A 75 -0.43 12.68 0.63
N MET A 76 -0.07 11.41 0.80
CA MET A 76 0.68 10.94 1.96
C MET A 76 2.05 11.61 2.07
N TYR A 77 2.83 11.63 0.99
CA TYR A 77 4.15 12.26 1.00
C TYR A 77 4.05 13.75 1.34
N SER A 78 3.06 14.45 0.76
CA SER A 78 2.77 15.85 1.08
C SER A 78 2.32 16.08 2.51
N SER A 79 1.74 15.05 3.15
CA SER A 79 1.33 15.06 4.56
C SER A 79 2.46 14.68 5.53
N GLY A 80 3.68 14.44 5.04
CA GLY A 80 4.88 14.16 5.84
C GLY A 80 5.19 12.69 6.07
N TYR A 81 4.54 11.77 5.35
CA TYR A 81 4.86 10.34 5.44
C TYR A 81 6.11 10.02 4.61
N THR A 82 7.05 9.29 5.24
CA THR A 82 8.28 8.87 4.59
C THR A 82 8.10 7.57 3.83
N PHE A 83 8.51 7.58 2.56
CA PHE A 83 8.54 6.41 1.71
C PHE A 83 9.98 6.00 1.41
N TYR A 84 10.18 4.70 1.21
CA TYR A 84 11.43 4.12 0.77
C TYR A 84 11.17 3.25 -0.46
N CYS A 85 12.12 3.20 -1.38
CA CYS A 85 12.08 2.31 -2.53
C CYS A 85 13.24 1.33 -2.40
N SER A 86 12.97 0.02 -2.42
CA SER A 86 14.02 -0.99 -2.48
C SER A 86 14.53 -1.17 -3.90
N ASP A 87 15.72 -1.74 -4.05
CA ASP A 87 16.40 -1.95 -5.35
C ASP A 87 15.56 -2.75 -6.36
N ASN A 88 14.60 -3.55 -5.89
CA ASN A 88 13.68 -4.33 -6.72
C ASN A 88 12.37 -3.61 -7.07
N GLY A 89 12.27 -2.31 -6.80
CA GLY A 89 11.12 -1.47 -7.13
C GLY A 89 9.90 -1.62 -6.20
N VAL A 90 10.08 -2.25 -5.03
CA VAL A 90 9.02 -2.34 -4.01
C VAL A 90 9.07 -1.10 -3.12
N TRP A 91 7.90 -0.52 -2.89
CA TRP A 91 7.77 0.67 -2.05
C TRP A 91 7.41 0.28 -0.62
N LEU A 92 8.02 0.96 0.33
CA LEU A 92 7.90 0.71 1.76
C LEU A 92 7.47 1.98 2.47
N VAL A 93 6.49 1.85 3.36
CA VAL A 93 5.99 2.91 4.23
C VAL A 93 5.63 2.32 5.60
N ASP A 94 5.70 3.12 6.65
CA ASP A 94 5.43 2.63 8.02
C ASP A 94 3.97 2.17 8.19
N CYS A 95 3.03 3.01 7.76
CA CYS A 95 1.60 2.73 7.72
C CYS A 95 0.90 3.51 6.62
N VAL A 96 -0.29 3.08 6.22
CA VAL A 96 -1.17 3.83 5.31
C VAL A 96 -2.50 4.07 6.01
N PRO A 97 -2.80 5.31 6.41
CA PRO A 97 -4.11 5.64 6.99
C PRO A 97 -5.26 5.40 6.02
N PRO A 98 -6.47 5.05 6.51
CA PRO A 98 -7.61 4.71 5.68
C PRO A 98 -8.08 5.87 4.79
N GLU A 99 -7.86 7.12 5.17
CA GLU A 99 -8.21 8.29 4.34
C GLU A 99 -7.44 8.37 3.02
N PHE A 100 -6.27 7.71 2.92
CA PHE A 100 -5.47 7.62 1.70
C PHE A 100 -5.71 6.31 0.93
N LEU A 101 -6.65 5.47 1.40
CA LEU A 101 -6.97 4.18 0.79
C LEU A 101 -8.26 4.25 -0.01
N GLN A 102 -8.21 3.77 -1.24
CA GLN A 102 -9.38 3.53 -2.05
C GLN A 102 -9.43 2.05 -2.47
N LYS A 103 -10.47 1.34 -2.02
CA LYS A 103 -10.72 -0.04 -2.44
C LYS A 103 -11.06 -0.07 -3.94
N ARG A 104 -10.34 -0.89 -4.70
CA ARG A 104 -10.71 -1.37 -6.03
C ARG A 104 -10.98 -2.86 -5.99
N GLU A 105 -12.14 -3.24 -6.51
CA GLU A 105 -12.41 -4.66 -6.73
C GLU A 105 -11.58 -5.10 -7.93
N ALA A 106 -10.77 -6.13 -7.75
CA ALA A 106 -10.08 -6.78 -8.85
C ALA A 106 -11.13 -7.61 -9.61
N GLU A 107 -11.98 -6.92 -10.38
CA GLU A 107 -12.84 -7.55 -11.37
C GLU A 107 -11.93 -8.18 -12.43
N PRO A 108 -11.97 -9.51 -12.65
CA PRO A 108 -11.23 -10.11 -13.74
C PRO A 108 -11.86 -9.66 -15.07
N GLY A 109 -11.33 -8.57 -15.64
CA GLY A 109 -11.56 -8.20 -17.04
C GLY A 109 -12.55 -7.05 -17.31
N ASN A 110 -12.32 -5.85 -16.78
CA ASN A 110 -12.99 -4.66 -17.33
C ASN A 110 -12.07 -3.44 -17.48
N GLU A 111 -11.38 -3.37 -18.63
CA GLU A 111 -10.51 -2.28 -19.09
C GLU A 111 -11.25 -0.94 -19.37
N LYS A 112 -12.47 -0.72 -18.84
CA LYS A 112 -13.35 0.36 -19.32
C LYS A 112 -13.70 1.48 -18.33
N GLU A 113 -13.11 1.54 -17.15
CA GLU A 113 -13.48 2.55 -16.14
C GLU A 113 -12.34 3.51 -15.72
N LEU A 114 -11.58 4.01 -16.70
CA LEU A 114 -10.68 5.16 -16.50
C LEU A 114 -10.82 6.27 -17.57
N LYS A 115 -11.86 6.21 -18.43
CA LYS A 115 -12.10 7.22 -19.48
C LYS A 115 -13.44 7.99 -19.35
N LYS A 116 -14.11 7.98 -18.20
CA LYS A 116 -15.40 8.69 -18.00
C LYS A 116 -15.35 9.95 -17.14
N ARG A 117 -14.18 10.61 -17.06
CA ARG A 117 -14.05 11.97 -16.52
C ARG A 117 -13.23 12.82 -17.48
N SER A 118 -13.79 13.09 -18.66
CA SER A 118 -13.36 14.12 -19.61
C SER A 118 -14.59 14.66 -20.29
#